data_AF-A0A934R753-F1
#
_entry.id   AF-A0A934R753-F1
#
_cell.length_a   1.000
_cell.length_b   1.000
_cell.length_c   1.000
_cell.angle_alpha   90.00
_cell.angle_beta   90.00
_cell.angle_gamma   90.00
#
_symmetry.space_group_name_H-M   'P 1'
#
loop_
_entity.id
_entity.type
_entity.pdbx_description
1 polymer ?
#
loop_
_entity_poly.entity_id
_entity_poly.type
_entity_poly.pdbx_seq_one_letter_code
_entity_poly.pdbx_strand_id
1 'polypeptide(L)'
;MPPMEMAERLSADFATQGASIGPHPMRLWRERMGTRQYQRAKDLTNLPSGFPIRVAGMVICRQRPGTAKGHCFISLEDETGIANLFVKKETFHAFRLVITSESFLCAEGRLQRSEGDQPTVYVTGITPLEGMTGDMLPHPMTSIEVDRKRRLE
;
A
#
# COMPACT_ATOMS: atom_id res chain seq x y z
N MET A 1 27.90 -13.96 -20.12
CA MET A 1 26.58 -13.28 -20.17
C MET A 1 26.36 -12.68 -18.79
N PRO A 2 26.27 -11.35 -18.62
CA PRO A 2 26.11 -10.79 -17.29
C PRO A 2 24.65 -10.94 -16.80
N PRO A 3 24.44 -11.19 -15.50
CA PRO A 3 23.11 -11.33 -14.92
C PRO A 3 22.41 -9.97 -14.89
N MET A 4 21.20 -9.95 -15.46
CA MET A 4 20.29 -8.81 -15.54
C MET A 4 19.93 -8.32 -14.13
N GLU A 5 20.33 -7.08 -13.82
CA GLU A 5 20.03 -6.38 -12.56
C GLU A 5 18.52 -6.37 -12.26
N MET A 6 18.16 -6.86 -11.07
CA MET A 6 16.83 -6.67 -10.46
C MET A 6 16.61 -5.21 -9.99
N ALA A 7 16.98 -4.23 -10.80
CA ALA A 7 16.81 -2.80 -10.53
C ALA A 7 15.91 -2.09 -11.57
N GLU A 8 15.55 -2.73 -12.68
CA GLU A 8 14.77 -2.13 -13.77
C GLU A 8 13.34 -2.68 -13.92
N ARG A 9 12.58 -2.74 -12.82
CA ARG A 9 11.10 -2.88 -12.90
C ARG A 9 10.32 -2.00 -11.92
N LEU A 10 10.95 -0.94 -11.39
CA LEU A 10 10.33 -0.04 -10.41
C LEU A 10 10.34 1.42 -10.87
N SER A 11 9.64 1.72 -11.97
CA SER A 11 9.48 3.11 -12.44
C SER A 11 8.17 3.39 -13.17
N ALA A 12 7.11 2.60 -12.93
CA ALA A 12 5.86 2.76 -13.68
C ALA A 12 4.72 3.49 -12.96
N ASP A 13 4.91 4.05 -11.75
CA ASP A 13 3.89 4.87 -11.06
C ASP A 13 4.49 6.06 -10.25
N PHE A 14 5.67 6.57 -10.61
CA PHE A 14 6.21 7.82 -10.02
C PHE A 14 5.62 9.07 -10.68
N ALA A 15 4.30 9.12 -10.82
CA ALA A 15 3.60 10.24 -11.44
C ALA A 15 2.29 10.57 -10.73
N THR A 16 2.29 10.82 -9.43
CA THR A 16 1.33 11.77 -8.85
C THR A 16 1.85 12.47 -7.60
N GLN A 17 3.01 13.14 -7.71
CA GLN A 17 3.13 14.41 -7.00
C GLN A 17 2.14 15.40 -7.65
N GLY A 18 0.88 15.40 -7.19
CA GLY A 18 -0.10 16.44 -7.49
C GLY A 18 -1.27 16.02 -8.37
N ALA A 19 -2.42 15.71 -7.75
CA ALA A 19 -3.74 15.89 -8.37
C ALA A 19 -4.90 15.93 -7.36
N SER A 20 -4.66 16.39 -6.12
CA SER A 20 -5.76 16.87 -5.27
C SER A 20 -5.55 18.37 -5.10
N ILE A 21 -6.57 19.18 -5.39
CA ILE A 21 -6.60 20.64 -5.16
C ILE A 21 -6.75 20.90 -3.63
N GLY A 22 -6.12 20.07 -2.80
CA GLY A 22 -6.36 19.99 -1.37
C GLY A 22 -5.40 19.04 -0.65
N PRO A 23 -5.38 19.07 0.69
CA PRO A 23 -4.52 18.24 1.50
C PRO A 23 -4.77 16.74 1.24
N HIS A 24 -3.71 15.94 1.36
CA HIS A 24 -3.78 14.48 1.20
C HIS A 24 -4.86 13.88 2.13
N PRO A 25 -5.71 12.94 1.68
CA PRO A 25 -6.80 12.39 2.49
C PRO A 25 -6.33 11.84 3.86
N MET A 26 -5.16 11.18 3.87
CA MET A 26 -4.57 10.69 5.13
C MET A 26 -4.19 11.80 6.11
N ARG A 27 -3.84 12.99 5.63
CA ARG A 27 -3.58 14.16 6.49
C ARG A 27 -4.87 14.60 7.18
N LEU A 28 -5.96 14.75 6.42
CA LEU A 28 -7.26 15.15 6.95
C LEU A 28 -7.79 14.15 7.98
N TRP A 29 -7.69 12.86 7.67
CA TRP A 29 -8.08 11.80 8.57
C TRP A 29 -7.25 11.80 9.87
N ARG A 30 -5.94 11.99 9.75
CA ARG A 30 -5.01 12.04 10.89
C ARG A 30 -5.31 13.21 11.83
N GLU A 31 -5.66 14.37 11.28
CA GLU A 31 -6.06 15.56 12.05
C GLU A 31 -7.38 15.33 12.83
N ARG A 32 -8.31 14.52 12.31
CA ARG A 32 -9.61 14.26 12.94
C ARG A 32 -9.59 13.11 13.95
N MET A 33 -8.94 12.00 13.62
CA MET A 33 -9.06 10.74 14.38
C MET A 33 -7.99 10.57 15.47
N GLY A 34 -6.89 11.32 15.39
CA GLY A 34 -5.73 11.13 16.27
C GLY A 34 -4.96 9.85 15.93
N THR A 35 -3.63 9.92 15.87
CA THR A 35 -2.82 8.84 15.24
C THR A 35 -1.69 8.31 16.10
N ARG A 36 -1.83 8.34 17.43
CA ARG A 36 -0.78 7.84 18.32
C ARG A 36 -0.44 6.35 18.06
N GLN A 37 -1.37 5.62 17.48
CA GLN A 37 -1.24 4.19 17.18
C GLN A 37 -0.74 3.86 15.76
N TYR A 38 -0.68 4.82 14.82
CA TYR A 38 -0.34 4.56 13.42
C TYR A 38 0.90 5.34 12.99
N GLN A 39 1.96 4.61 12.67
CA GLN A 39 3.21 5.19 12.17
C GLN A 39 3.02 5.76 10.76
N ARG A 40 3.73 6.85 10.45
CA ARG A 40 3.74 7.43 9.12
C ARG A 40 4.77 6.74 8.24
N ALA A 41 4.58 6.77 6.92
CA ALA A 41 5.50 6.15 5.95
C ALA A 41 6.97 6.55 6.19
N LYS A 42 7.23 7.84 6.42
CA LYS A 42 8.60 8.35 6.66
C LYS A 42 9.25 7.82 7.95
N ASP A 43 8.46 7.40 8.94
CA ASP A 43 8.96 7.00 10.26
C ASP A 43 9.50 5.57 10.24
N LEU A 44 9.09 4.75 9.26
CA LEU A 44 9.50 3.34 9.16
C LEU A 44 11.02 3.19 9.01
N THR A 45 11.68 4.12 8.33
CA THR A 45 13.14 4.08 8.10
C THR A 45 13.96 4.16 9.39
N ASN A 46 13.39 4.72 10.46
CA ASN A 46 14.08 4.92 11.73
C ASN A 46 13.77 3.84 12.77
N LEU A 47 12.88 2.89 12.45
CA LEU A 47 12.48 1.83 13.35
C LEU A 47 13.33 0.56 13.12
N PRO A 48 13.65 -0.21 14.17
CA PRO A 48 14.40 -1.45 14.03
C PRO A 48 13.58 -2.55 13.36
N SER A 49 14.27 -3.48 12.68
CA SER A 49 13.63 -4.70 12.16
C SER A 49 13.03 -5.52 13.31
N GLY A 50 11.90 -6.17 13.06
CA GLY A 50 11.12 -6.92 14.04
C GLY A 50 10.16 -6.08 14.89
N PHE A 51 10.22 -4.74 14.81
CA PHE A 51 9.39 -3.84 15.60
C PHE A 51 7.89 -4.05 15.28
N PRO A 52 7.02 -4.26 16.30
CA PRO A 52 5.57 -4.30 16.12
C PRO A 52 5.07 -2.95 15.63
N ILE A 53 4.37 -2.91 14.50
CA ILE A 53 3.97 -1.67 13.85
C ILE A 53 2.54 -1.75 13.34
N ARG A 54 1.87 -0.60 13.35
CA ARG A 54 0.62 -0.38 12.65
C ARG A 54 0.79 0.80 11.71
N VAL A 55 0.37 0.63 10.47
CA VAL A 55 0.39 1.65 9.42
C VAL A 55 -1.02 1.77 8.84
N ALA A 56 -1.36 2.97 8.41
CA ALA A 56 -2.63 3.25 7.75
C ALA A 56 -2.36 4.13 6.53
N GLY A 57 -3.07 3.87 5.43
CA GLY A 57 -2.86 4.62 4.20
C GLY A 57 -3.88 4.30 3.10
N MET A 58 -3.84 5.12 2.06
CA MET A 58 -4.57 4.91 0.81
C MET A 58 -3.88 3.83 -0.01
N VAL A 59 -4.62 2.88 -0.55
CA VAL A 59 -4.03 1.83 -1.37
C VAL A 59 -3.77 2.34 -2.78
N ILE A 60 -2.50 2.46 -3.15
CA ILE A 60 -2.09 2.92 -4.49
C ILE A 60 -1.72 1.78 -5.42
N CYS A 61 -1.31 0.62 -4.88
CA CYS A 61 -0.95 -0.54 -5.70
C CYS A 61 -1.25 -1.86 -4.97
N ARG A 62 -1.67 -2.88 -5.73
CA ARG A 62 -1.82 -4.27 -5.29
C ARG A 62 -1.22 -5.19 -6.34
N GLN A 63 -0.24 -5.99 -5.95
CA GLN A 63 0.42 -6.93 -6.84
C GLN A 63 0.35 -8.34 -6.27
N ARG A 64 0.01 -9.30 -7.14
CA ARG A 64 0.09 -10.72 -6.83
C ARG A 64 0.70 -11.45 -8.04
N PRO A 65 2.02 -11.29 -8.27
CA PRO A 65 2.70 -11.92 -9.39
C PRO A 65 2.51 -13.44 -9.37
N GLY A 66 2.40 -14.08 -10.55
CA GLY A 66 2.27 -15.54 -10.64
C GLY A 66 3.44 -16.30 -9.99
N THR A 67 4.63 -15.68 -9.96
CA THR A 67 5.84 -16.22 -9.33
C THR A 67 5.88 -16.07 -7.81
N ALA A 68 5.01 -15.24 -7.23
CA ALA A 68 5.03 -14.91 -5.80
C ALA A 68 4.44 -16.03 -4.91
N LYS A 69 4.25 -17.26 -5.40
CA LYS A 69 3.68 -18.39 -4.63
C LYS A 69 2.35 -18.06 -3.93
N GLY A 70 1.57 -17.14 -4.49
CA GLY A 70 0.31 -16.66 -3.91
C GLY A 70 0.42 -15.60 -2.81
N HIS A 71 1.61 -15.06 -2.56
CA HIS A 71 1.81 -13.87 -1.72
C HIS A 71 1.33 -12.62 -2.45
N CYS A 72 0.95 -11.60 -1.69
CA CYS A 72 0.50 -10.31 -2.20
C CYS A 72 1.37 -9.19 -1.64
N PHE A 73 1.64 -8.20 -2.48
CA PHE A 73 2.34 -6.97 -2.14
C PHE A 73 1.35 -5.81 -2.28
N ILE A 74 1.35 -4.90 -1.30
CA ILE A 74 0.45 -3.74 -1.29
C ILE A 74 1.30 -2.52 -0.95
N SER A 75 1.08 -1.41 -1.66
CA SER A 75 1.67 -0.12 -1.33
C SER A 75 0.58 0.79 -0.77
N LEU A 76 0.80 1.27 0.45
CA LEU A 76 -0.05 2.26 1.11
C LEU A 76 0.62 3.62 1.05
N GLU A 77 -0.13 4.65 0.69
CA GLU A 77 0.31 6.03 0.66
C GLU A 77 -0.29 6.83 1.82
N ASP A 78 0.55 7.62 2.48
CA ASP A 78 0.13 8.69 3.39
C ASP A 78 0.76 10.02 2.98
N GLU A 79 0.48 11.08 3.75
CA GLU A 79 0.98 12.42 3.45
C GLU A 79 2.51 12.58 3.54
N THR A 80 3.23 11.52 3.93
CA THR A 80 4.67 11.49 4.12
C THR A 80 5.39 10.51 3.21
N GLY A 81 4.68 9.71 2.42
CA GLY A 81 5.26 8.79 1.45
C GLY A 81 4.56 7.44 1.39
N ILE A 82 5.30 6.41 0.97
CA ILE A 82 4.77 5.07 0.70
C ILE A 82 5.28 4.09 1.76
N ALA A 83 4.36 3.32 2.35
CA ALA A 83 4.65 2.14 3.17
C ALA A 83 4.35 0.87 2.37
N ASN A 84 5.33 -0.03 2.29
CA ASN A 84 5.17 -1.29 1.56
C ASN A 84 4.76 -2.42 2.51
N LEU A 85 3.80 -3.22 2.07
CA LEU A 85 3.27 -4.36 2.80
C LEU A 85 3.60 -5.66 2.08
N PHE A 86 4.03 -6.66 2.85
CA PHE A 86 4.13 -8.04 2.43
C PHE A 86 3.05 -8.87 3.12
N VAL A 87 2.15 -9.44 2.32
CA VAL A 87 1.03 -10.26 2.79
C VAL A 87 1.24 -11.70 2.36
N LYS A 88 1.43 -12.57 3.35
CA LYS A 88 1.56 -14.02 3.10
C LYS A 88 0.29 -14.60 2.50
N LYS A 89 0.44 -15.69 1.75
CA LYS A 89 -0.68 -16.35 1.06
C LYS A 89 -1.84 -16.60 2.03
N GLU A 90 -1.55 -17.13 3.21
CA GLU A 90 -2.52 -17.47 4.25
C GLU A 90 -3.22 -16.21 4.76
N THR A 91 -2.46 -15.17 5.09
CA THR A 91 -2.98 -13.85 5.49
C THR A 91 -3.86 -13.24 4.40
N PHE A 92 -3.43 -13.30 3.13
CA PHE A 92 -4.23 -12.79 2.02
C PHE A 92 -5.56 -13.53 1.92
N HIS A 93 -5.57 -14.86 2.04
CA HIS A 93 -6.80 -15.63 1.96
C HIS A 93 -7.74 -15.31 3.13
N ALA A 94 -7.21 -15.12 4.34
CA ALA A 94 -7.98 -14.74 5.52
C ALA A 94 -8.65 -13.35 5.36
N PHE A 95 -7.95 -12.40 4.74
CA PHE A 95 -8.41 -11.01 4.60
C PHE A 95 -8.73 -10.62 3.15
N ARG A 96 -9.06 -11.60 2.31
CA ARG A 96 -9.17 -11.41 0.86
C ARG A 96 -10.12 -10.28 0.50
N LEU A 97 -11.31 -10.27 1.10
CA LEU A 97 -12.33 -9.27 0.81
C LEU A 97 -11.78 -7.86 1.06
N VAL A 98 -11.35 -7.58 2.29
CA VAL A 98 -10.77 -6.30 2.73
C VAL A 98 -9.62 -5.87 1.82
N ILE A 99 -8.67 -6.76 1.53
CA ILE A 99 -7.52 -6.46 0.67
C ILE A 99 -7.97 -6.06 -0.74
N THR A 100 -9.01 -6.70 -1.28
CA THR A 100 -9.46 -6.47 -2.66
C THR A 100 -10.47 -5.34 -2.82
N SER A 101 -11.26 -5.02 -1.81
CA SER A 101 -12.37 -4.05 -1.91
C SER A 101 -12.04 -2.66 -1.37
N GLU A 102 -11.19 -2.55 -0.36
CA GLU A 102 -11.05 -1.30 0.39
C GLU A 102 -9.95 -0.39 -0.18
N SER A 103 -10.29 0.88 -0.43
CA SER A 103 -9.33 1.90 -0.89
C SER A 103 -8.44 2.45 0.22
N PHE A 104 -8.80 2.26 1.50
CA PHE A 104 -8.01 2.66 2.64
C PHE A 104 -7.89 1.50 3.62
N LEU A 105 -6.66 1.22 4.03
CA LEU A 105 -6.35 0.07 4.86
C LEU A 105 -5.59 0.50 6.10
N CYS A 106 -5.88 -0.20 7.20
CA CYS A 106 -5.02 -0.30 8.36
C CYS A 106 -4.36 -1.68 8.33
N ALA A 107 -3.03 -1.73 8.36
CA ALA A 107 -2.26 -2.95 8.45
C ALA A 107 -1.47 -3.00 9.76
N GLU A 108 -1.50 -4.15 10.42
CA GLU A 108 -0.68 -4.45 11.58
C GLU A 108 0.26 -5.61 11.29
N GLY A 109 1.42 -5.57 11.93
CA GLY A 109 2.43 -6.60 11.75
C GLY A 109 3.77 -6.22 12.31
N ARG A 110 4.82 -6.68 11.64
CA ARG A 110 6.20 -6.41 12.04
C ARG A 110 6.95 -5.75 10.90
N LEU A 111 7.68 -4.70 11.22
CA LEU A 111 8.62 -4.12 10.27
C LEU A 111 9.74 -5.11 9.99
N GLN A 112 10.08 -5.32 8.72
CA GLN A 112 11.23 -6.11 8.30
C GLN A 112 12.13 -5.24 7.43
N ARG A 113 13.42 -5.39 7.64
CA ARG A 113 14.46 -4.71 6.85
C ARG A 113 15.54 -5.72 6.48
N SER A 114 15.82 -5.81 5.19
CA SER A 114 17.02 -6.46 4.66
C SER A 114 18.06 -5.38 4.36
N GLU A 115 19.35 -5.72 4.34
CA GLU A 115 20.38 -4.77 3.89
C GLU A 115 20.09 -4.30 2.46
N GLY A 116 20.09 -2.99 2.24
CA GLY A 116 19.83 -2.38 0.93
C GLY A 116 18.35 -2.23 0.53
N ASP A 117 17.42 -2.85 1.26
CA ASP A 117 16.00 -2.83 0.91
C ASP A 117 15.20 -1.73 1.63
N GLN A 118 14.08 -1.33 1.00
CA GLN A 118 13.06 -0.48 1.61
C GLN A 118 12.39 -1.19 2.80
N PRO A 119 12.09 -0.48 3.91
CA PRO A 119 11.36 -1.06 5.04
C PRO A 119 10.01 -1.64 4.57
N THR A 120 9.73 -2.89 4.94
CA THR A 120 8.50 -3.59 4.54
C THR A 120 7.77 -4.12 5.75
N VAL A 121 6.46 -3.88 5.85
CA VAL A 121 5.61 -4.39 6.92
C VAL A 121 5.12 -5.78 6.56
N TYR A 122 5.51 -6.78 7.36
CA TYR A 122 5.03 -8.15 7.23
C TYR A 122 3.70 -8.26 7.98
N VAL A 123 2.62 -8.36 7.21
CA VAL A 123 1.25 -8.19 7.71
C VAL A 123 0.78 -9.44 8.44
N THR A 124 0.26 -9.24 9.65
CA THR A 124 -0.43 -10.26 10.46
C THR A 124 -1.93 -9.99 10.56
N GLY A 125 -2.36 -8.74 10.40
CA GLY A 125 -3.76 -8.35 10.41
C GLY A 125 -4.00 -7.15 9.50
N ILE A 126 -5.20 -7.09 8.91
CA ILE A 126 -5.59 -5.96 8.06
C ILE A 126 -7.08 -5.68 8.20
N THR A 127 -7.43 -4.40 8.26
CA THR A 127 -8.79 -3.91 8.45
C THR A 127 -9.05 -2.71 7.54
N PRO A 128 -10.32 -2.43 7.18
CA PRO A 128 -10.69 -1.16 6.57
C PRO A 128 -10.29 0.00 7.48
N LEU A 129 -9.88 1.12 6.90
CA LEU A 129 -9.59 2.31 7.69
C LEU A 129 -10.90 3.01 8.12
N GLU A 130 -11.23 2.92 9.40
CA GLU A 130 -12.43 3.57 9.96
C GLU A 130 -12.39 5.09 9.80
N GLY A 131 -13.56 5.71 9.63
CA GLY A 131 -13.71 7.15 9.48
C GLY A 131 -13.43 7.68 8.07
N MET A 132 -12.97 6.84 7.14
CA MET A 132 -12.89 7.17 5.70
C MET A 132 -14.23 6.85 5.02
N THR A 133 -15.28 7.59 5.33
CA THR A 133 -16.57 7.55 4.62
C THR A 133 -16.67 8.70 3.60
N GLY A 134 -17.54 8.54 2.60
CA GLY A 134 -17.55 9.24 1.29
C GLY A 134 -17.40 10.77 1.25
N ASP A 135 -17.55 11.47 2.37
CA ASP A 135 -17.33 12.92 2.47
C ASP A 135 -15.83 13.32 2.44
N MET A 136 -14.89 12.39 2.63
CA MET A 136 -13.44 12.66 2.60
C MET A 136 -12.75 12.27 1.28
N LEU A 137 -13.46 11.64 0.36
CA LEU A 137 -12.91 11.26 -0.94
C LEU A 137 -13.05 12.44 -1.91
N PRO A 138 -11.96 13.01 -2.47
CA PRO A 138 -12.10 13.66 -3.76
C PRO A 138 -12.67 12.61 -4.73
N HIS A 139 -13.67 13.02 -5.53
CA HIS A 139 -14.41 12.18 -6.47
C HIS A 139 -13.54 11.10 -7.12
N PRO A 140 -14.06 9.86 -7.27
CA PRO A 140 -13.27 8.75 -7.76
C PRO A 140 -12.63 9.10 -9.11
N MET A 141 -11.31 9.00 -9.21
CA MET A 141 -10.67 8.81 -10.52
C MET A 141 -11.13 7.45 -11.02
N THR A 142 -11.98 7.50 -12.03
CA THR A 142 -12.58 6.37 -12.72
C THR A 142 -11.54 5.29 -12.99
N SER A 143 -11.92 4.06 -12.66
CA SER A 143 -11.19 2.85 -12.99
C SER A 143 -10.68 2.89 -14.42
N ILE A 144 -9.36 2.77 -14.62
CA ILE A 144 -8.83 2.36 -15.91
C ILE A 144 -9.16 0.86 -16.01
N GLU A 145 -10.33 0.56 -16.57
CA GLU A 145 -10.64 -0.74 -17.15
C GLU A 145 -9.61 -1.00 -18.26
N VAL A 146 -8.61 -1.83 -17.97
CA VAL A 146 -7.84 -2.48 -19.02
C VAL A 146 -8.55 -3.80 -19.34
N ASP A 147 -9.61 -3.72 -20.15
CA ASP A 147 -10.00 -4.88 -20.95
C ASP A 147 -10.56 -4.48 -22.32
N ARG A 148 -10.21 -5.33 -23.30
CA ARG A 148 -10.66 -5.43 -24.70
C ARG A 148 -9.99 -4.56 -25.76
N LYS A 149 -9.13 -5.23 -26.54
CA LYS A 149 -9.49 -5.54 -27.94
C LYS A 149 -8.90 -6.88 -28.41
N ARG A 150 -9.77 -7.90 -28.44
CA ARG A 150 -9.73 -9.00 -29.41
C ARG A 150 -10.53 -8.58 -30.65
N ARG A 151 -9.89 -8.53 -31.82
CA ARG A 151 -10.39 -8.86 -33.18
C ARG A 151 -9.26 -8.47 -34.15
N LEU A 152 -8.53 -9.47 -34.68
CA LEU A 152 -8.74 -10.08 -35.99
C LEU A 152 -8.42 -9.11 -37.13
N GLU A 153 -7.21 -9.22 -37.66
CA GLU A 153 -6.88 -9.52 -39.06
C GLU A 153 -5.43 -10.03 -39.15
#